data_AF-A0A561XQ06-F1
#
_entry.id   AF-A0A561XQ06-F1
#
_cell.length_a   1.000
_cell.length_b   1.000
_cell.length_c   1.000
_cell.angle_alpha   90.00
_cell.angle_beta   90.00
_cell.angle_gamma   90.00
#
_symmetry.space_group_name_H-M   'P 1'
#
loop_
_entity.id
_entity.type
_entity.pdbx_description
1 polymer ?
#
loop_
_entity_poly.entity_id
_entity_poly.type
_entity_poly.pdbx_seq_one_letter_code
_entity_poly.pdbx_strand_id
1 'polypeptide(L)' 'MQEAMHAARLVAAQSALLALLIEQRGDHIENVDGVSVTLAFDGETTGLDVIYTSNGMPVGGEGA' A
#
# COMPACT_ATOMS: atom_id res chain seq x y z
N MET A 1 -17.89 -7.72 -19.15
CA MET A 1 -18.39 -7.13 -17.89
C MET A 1 -17.47 -7.43 -16.69
N GLN A 2 -16.99 -8.66 -16.51
CA GLN A 2 -16.02 -8.99 -15.45
C GLN A 2 -14.70 -8.24 -15.58
N GLU A 3 -14.18 -8.04 -16.80
CA GLU A 3 -12.94 -7.30 -17.05
C GLU A 3 -13.02 -5.83 -16.60
N ALA A 4 -14.13 -5.16 -16.88
CA ALA A 4 -14.35 -3.77 -16.45
C ALA A 4 -14.40 -3.65 -14.92
N MET A 5 -15.03 -4.61 -14.23
CA MET A 5 -15.03 -4.65 -12.76
C MET A 5 -13.65 -4.98 -12.20
N HIS A 6 -12.88 -5.84 -12.86
CA HIS A 6 -11.50 -6.14 -12.46
C HIS A 6 -10.61 -4.90 -12.59
N ALA A 7 -10.69 -4.18 -13.71
CA ALA A 7 -9.98 -2.92 -13.91
C ALA A 7 -10.36 -1.87 -12.84
N ALA A 8 -11.64 -1.74 -12.51
CA ALA A 8 -12.09 -0.82 -11.46
C ALA A 8 -11.50 -1.15 -10.08
N ARG A 9 -11.40 -2.45 -9.73
CA ARG A 9 -10.77 -2.88 -8.47
C ARG A 9 -9.27 -2.56 -8.43
N LEU A 10 -8.57 -2.76 -9.55
CA LEU A 10 -7.14 -2.41 -9.66
C LEU A 10 -6.92 -0.90 -9.50
N VAL A 11 -7.75 -0.08 -10.14
CA VAL A 11 -7.68 1.39 -10.02
C VAL A 11 -7.97 1.83 -8.57
N ALA A 12 -8.96 1.23 -7.92
CA ALA A 12 -9.27 1.53 -6.52
C ALA A 12 -8.09 1.17 -5.60
N ALA A 13 -7.49 0.00 -5.76
CA ALA A 13 -6.32 -0.41 -5.00
C ALA A 13 -5.12 0.54 -5.23
N GLN A 14 -4.83 0.85 -6.49
CA GLN A 14 -3.75 1.80 -6.83
C GLN A 14 -4.00 3.18 -6.22
N SER A 15 -5.23 3.69 -6.29
CA SER A 15 -5.58 5.00 -5.76
C SER A 15 -5.41 5.06 -4.24
N ALA A 16 -5.80 4.01 -3.53
CA ALA A 16 -5.62 3.90 -2.09
C ALA A 16 -4.14 3.87 -1.69
N LEU A 17 -3.31 3.07 -2.39
CA LEU A 17 -1.87 3.01 -2.13
C LEU A 17 -1.16 4.34 -2.41
N LEU A 18 -1.57 5.04 -3.46
CA LEU A 18 -1.02 6.36 -3.78
C LEU A 18 -1.39 7.40 -2.73
N ALA A 19 -2.61 7.35 -2.19
CA ALA A 19 -3.03 8.25 -1.10
C ALA A 19 -2.14 8.07 0.14
N LEU A 20 -1.93 6.82 0.57
CA LEU A 20 -1.03 6.51 1.71
C LEU A 20 0.39 7.06 1.51
N LEU A 21 0.93 6.94 0.30
CA LEU A 21 2.25 7.48 -0.02
C LEU A 21 2.28 9.03 0.07
N ILE A 22 1.23 9.70 -0.40
CA ILE A 22 1.13 11.16 -0.37
C ILE A 22 0.99 11.66 1.09
N GLU A 23 0.19 10.99 1.90
CA GLU A 23 -0.01 11.30 3.32
C GLU A 23 1.31 11.21 4.10
N GLN A 24 2.06 10.12 3.94
CA GLN A 24 3.35 9.96 4.63
C GLN A 24 4.40 11.01 4.23
N ARG A 25 4.37 11.47 2.97
CA ARG A 25 5.22 12.57 2.50
C ARG A 25 4.85 13.91 3.11
N GLY A 26 3.56 14.12 3.45
CA GLY A 26 3.06 15.34 4.04
C GLY A 26 3.36 15.45 5.53
N ASP A 27 3.28 14.33 6.25
CA ASP A 27 3.16 14.37 7.70
C ASP A 27 4.39 13.89 8.48
N HIS A 28 5.15 12.88 8.02
CA HIS A 28 5.99 12.12 8.97
C HIS A 28 7.35 11.60 8.49
N ILE A 29 7.53 11.23 7.22
CA ILE A 29 8.75 10.55 6.79
C ILE A 29 9.39 11.29 5.61
N GLU A 30 10.56 11.89 5.86
CA GLU A 30 11.30 12.58 4.82
C GLU A 30 11.74 11.60 3.72
N ASN A 31 11.57 12.03 2.47
CA ASN A 31 12.06 11.32 1.28
C ASN A 31 11.43 9.95 1.01
N VAL A 32 10.22 9.65 1.50
CA VAL A 32 9.50 8.44 1.07
C VAL A 32 9.26 8.47 -0.43
N ASP A 33 9.55 7.38 -1.12
CA ASP A 33 9.38 7.23 -2.56
C ASP A 33 8.58 6.01 -2.99
N GLY A 34 8.21 5.13 -2.05
CA GLY A 34 7.47 3.94 -2.35
C GLY A 34 6.64 3.41 -1.18
N VAL A 35 5.70 2.54 -1.55
CA VAL A 35 4.88 1.76 -0.63
C VAL A 35 4.89 0.30 -1.12
N SER A 36 5.18 -0.61 -0.21
CA SER A 36 5.09 -2.05 -0.42
C SER A 36 4.00 -2.60 0.47
N VAL A 37 3.09 -3.40 -0.10
CA VAL A 37 1.98 -3.99 0.64
C VAL A 37 2.01 -5.50 0.51
N THR A 38 2.01 -6.17 1.64
CA THR A 38 1.94 -7.63 1.74
C THR A 38 0.56 -8.01 2.28
N LEU A 39 -0.17 -8.79 1.48
CA LEU A 39 -1.44 -9.39 1.87
C LEU A 39 -1.21 -10.85 2.25
N ALA A 40 -1.57 -11.22 3.48
CA ALA A 40 -1.54 -12.61 3.95
C ALA A 40 -2.97 -13.13 4.10
N PHE A 41 -3.22 -14.34 3.59
CA PHE A 41 -4.48 -15.06 3.79
C PHE A 41 -4.15 -16.53 4.03
N ASP A 42 -4.52 -17.04 5.21
CA ASP A 42 -4.29 -18.45 5.57
C ASP A 42 -5.58 -19.28 5.64
N GLY A 43 -6.73 -18.67 5.33
CA GLY A 43 -8.06 -19.29 5.38
C GLY A 43 -8.89 -18.89 6.61
N GLU A 44 -8.26 -18.39 7.67
CA GLU A 44 -8.93 -17.97 8.90
C GLU A 44 -8.65 -16.51 9.27
N THR A 45 -7.44 -16.05 8.94
CA THR A 45 -6.98 -14.70 9.21
C THR A 45 -6.58 -13.98 7.92
N THR A 46 -6.80 -12.68 7.94
CA THR A 46 -6.33 -11.76 6.91
C THR A 46 -5.34 -10.82 7.55
N GLY A 47 -4.10 -10.80 7.06
CA GLY A 47 -3.08 -9.86 7.50
C GLY A 47 -2.78 -8.82 6.41
N LEU A 48 -2.52 -7.59 6.82
CA LEU A 48 -2.05 -6.52 5.95
C LEU A 48 -0.81 -5.88 6.58
N ASP A 49 0.29 -5.92 5.86
CA ASP A 49 1.52 -5.22 6.22
C ASP A 49 1.86 -4.18 5.16
N VAL A 50 2.07 -2.94 5.59
CA VAL A 50 2.38 -1.78 4.74
C VAL A 50 3.75 -1.26 5.13
N ILE A 51 4.68 -1.25 4.18
CA ILE A 51 6.05 -0.78 4.36
C ILE A 51 6.28 0.41 3.45
N TYR A 52 6.74 1.52 4.02
CA TYR A 52 7.16 2.70 3.28
C TYR A 52 8.66 2.63 2.97
N THR A 53 9.06 3.04 1.78
CA THR A 53 10.46 3.01 1.34
C THR A 53 11.00 4.39 1.01
N SER A 54 12.32 4.54 1.14
CA SER A 54 13.11 5.62 0.57
C SER A 54 14.34 5.03 -0.12
N ASN A 55 14.52 5.31 -1.41
CA ASN A 55 15.56 4.76 -2.26
C ASN A 55 15.62 3.21 -2.20
N GLY A 56 14.45 2.58 -2.17
CA GLY A 56 14.30 1.13 -2.07
C GLY A 56 14.57 0.54 -0.68
N MET A 57 14.87 1.36 0.33
CA MET A 57 15.10 0.92 1.71
C MET A 57 13.86 1.18 2.58
N PRO A 58 13.41 0.22 3.41
CA PRO A 58 12.32 0.45 4.37
C PRO A 58 12.66 1.56 5.36
N VAL A 59 11.72 2.49 5.58
CA VAL A 59 11.87 3.64 6.48
C VAL A 59 10.76 3.75 7.53
N GLY A 60 9.69 2.97 7.38
CA GLY A 60 8.58 2.89 8.32
C GLY A 60 7.58 1.82 7.89
N GLY A 61 6.65 1.48 8.77
CA GLY A 61 5.60 0.53 8.45
C GLY A 61 4.46 0.52 9.43
N GLU A 62 3.33 0.01 8.95
CA GLU A 62 2.07 -0.13 9.65
C GLU A 62 1.52 -1.53 9.34
N GLY A 63 1.10 -2.26 10.37
CA GLY A 63 0.57 -3.61 10.21
C GLY A 63 -0.56 -3.91 11.17
N ALA A 64 -1.49 -4.76 10.74
CA ALA A 64 -2.60 -5.29 11.53
C ALA A 64 -2.77 -6.79 11.26
#